data_AF-A0A1I2EV25-F1
#
_entry.id   AF-A0A1I2EV25-F1
#
_cell.length_a   1.000
_cell.length_b   1.000
_cell.length_c   1.000
_cell.angle_alpha   90.00
_cell.angle_beta   90.00
_cell.angle_gamma   90.00
#
_symmetry.space_group_name_H-M   'P 1'
#
loop_
_entity.id
_entity.type
_entity.pdbx_description
1 polymer ?
#
loop_
_entity_poly.entity_id
_entity_poly.type
_entity_poly.pdbx_seq_one_letter_code
_entity_poly.pdbx_strand_id
1 'polypeptide(L)'
;MISLPMTRRAASLVLAACLAACGGGGGGDGGVGTAPGGGDGGSSGGGGNGGGSGGGGGAPAQQVTGQYAMQPAASGAAALAAFNDQGSRGYAFIGTQSTGSGSTGTDFYVSDTAHSGSRLAYEFVAQASSGDALVAQLNQQGARGFAFKAPYLSDASGIRLLTVRDTTRSVTYSYERLPISGSLGSDAFQAQLNAEGARGYRLVGPFGAGPDSFNLYAKDSSATTYAYTVIPISGSGGMASGDALRQRLNEQGAQGRFYLGTFVLQGQASAQVFEKSSAQNGPIDYDLAAVSLQASASQKLAAMNQLAAQGLFFVSDLTTDDRSVYTLSARNAASLRSPLAGIAFPN
;
A
#
# COMPACT_ATOMS: atom_id res chain seq x y z
N MET A 1 5.96 -12.22 -29.91
CA MET A 1 6.01 -11.11 -28.95
C MET A 1 4.64 -10.45 -28.93
N ILE A 2 3.83 -10.72 -27.92
CA ILE A 2 2.52 -10.08 -27.76
C ILE A 2 2.75 -8.87 -26.86
N SER A 3 2.65 -7.68 -27.45
CA SER A 3 2.73 -6.40 -26.76
C SER A 3 1.42 -6.19 -26.00
N LEU A 4 1.46 -6.16 -24.66
CA LEU A 4 0.30 -5.81 -23.84
C LEU A 4 0.10 -4.28 -23.87
N PRO A 5 -1.07 -3.77 -24.27
CA PRO A 5 -1.38 -2.35 -24.13
C PRO A 5 -1.67 -2.01 -22.66
N MET A 6 -0.65 -1.55 -21.93
CA MET A 6 -0.80 -0.92 -20.61
C MET A 6 -1.31 0.52 -20.76
N THR A 7 -2.62 0.74 -20.69
CA THR A 7 -3.17 2.10 -20.60
C THR A 7 -3.20 2.54 -19.14
N ARG A 8 -2.15 3.26 -18.73
CA ARG A 8 -1.88 3.78 -17.37
C ARG A 8 -2.82 4.94 -17.03
N ARG A 9 -3.69 4.82 -16.02
CA ARG A 9 -4.41 5.98 -15.44
C ARG A 9 -4.45 6.07 -13.91
N ALA A 10 -3.62 5.28 -13.24
CA ALA A 10 -2.84 5.71 -12.08
C ALA A 10 -1.42 5.23 -12.36
N ALA A 11 -0.48 6.15 -12.57
CA ALA A 11 0.89 5.74 -12.89
C ALA A 11 1.57 5.24 -11.61
N SER A 12 1.57 3.92 -11.41
CA SER A 12 2.68 3.28 -10.70
C SER A 12 3.93 3.52 -11.54
N LEU A 13 4.69 4.57 -11.21
CA LEU A 13 5.97 4.82 -11.84
C LEU A 13 6.98 3.82 -11.23
N VAL A 14 6.86 2.54 -11.60
CA VAL A 14 7.99 1.61 -11.51
C VAL A 14 8.87 1.97 -12.69
N LEU A 15 9.87 2.81 -12.44
CA LEU A 15 10.90 3.13 -13.40
C LEU A 15 11.75 1.87 -13.61
N ALA A 16 11.46 1.12 -14.67
CA ALA A 16 12.37 0.10 -15.20
C ALA A 16 13.55 0.82 -15.86
N ALA A 17 14.71 0.81 -15.20
CA ALA A 17 15.98 1.23 -15.80
C ALA A 17 16.67 -0.01 -16.40
N CYS A 18 16.77 -0.03 -17.73
CA CYS A 18 17.36 -1.10 -18.52
C CYS A 18 18.90 -1.06 -18.55
N LEU A 19 19.47 -2.27 -18.60
CA LEU A 19 20.70 -2.71 -19.28
C LEU A 19 21.91 -1.76 -19.27
N ALA A 20 22.85 -2.04 -18.35
CA ALA A 20 24.27 -1.95 -18.63
C ALA A 20 25.04 -2.90 -17.69
N ALA A 21 25.28 -4.14 -18.12
CA ALA A 21 26.38 -4.96 -17.61
C ALA A 21 26.62 -6.16 -18.55
N CYS A 22 27.29 -5.87 -19.66
CA CYS A 22 28.17 -6.84 -20.29
C CYS A 22 29.45 -6.90 -19.43
N GLY A 23 29.85 -8.10 -19.02
CA GLY A 23 31.26 -8.43 -18.78
C GLY A 23 31.73 -8.39 -17.32
N GLY A 24 31.81 -9.58 -16.70
CA GLY A 24 32.53 -9.75 -15.44
C GLY A 24 32.24 -11.08 -14.75
N GLY A 25 32.34 -12.19 -15.48
CA GLY A 25 32.15 -13.53 -14.92
C GLY A 25 33.42 -14.11 -14.30
N GLY A 26 33.27 -14.69 -13.10
CA GLY A 26 33.57 -16.11 -12.86
C GLY A 26 34.90 -16.47 -12.19
N GLY A 27 34.80 -17.28 -11.13
CA GLY A 27 35.82 -18.26 -10.77
C GLY A 27 35.99 -18.52 -9.27
N GLY A 28 35.25 -19.47 -8.71
CA GLY A 28 35.36 -19.94 -7.32
C GLY A 28 36.37 -21.06 -7.11
N ASP A 29 36.51 -21.51 -5.85
CA ASP A 29 36.17 -22.87 -5.37
C ASP A 29 37.07 -23.40 -4.25
N GLY A 30 36.42 -24.19 -3.38
CA GLY A 30 37.03 -25.23 -2.53
C GLY A 30 37.37 -24.76 -1.10
N GLY A 31 36.94 -25.41 -0.02
CA GLY A 31 36.34 -26.72 0.16
C GLY A 31 36.87 -27.35 1.45
N VAL A 32 35.93 -27.70 2.35
CA VAL A 32 35.95 -28.83 3.31
C VAL A 32 37.04 -28.88 4.40
N GLY A 33 36.60 -29.02 5.66
CA GLY A 33 37.42 -29.57 6.74
C GLY A 33 36.77 -29.62 8.13
N THR A 34 35.98 -30.68 8.37
CA THR A 34 35.92 -31.51 9.61
C THR A 34 35.56 -30.93 11.00
N ALA A 35 34.51 -31.52 11.59
CA ALA A 35 34.13 -31.59 13.03
C ALA A 35 35.12 -32.48 13.84
N PRO A 36 34.97 -32.83 15.16
CA PRO A 36 33.79 -32.73 16.05
C PRO A 36 34.04 -32.47 17.58
N GLY A 37 32.95 -32.48 18.37
CA GLY A 37 32.91 -32.68 19.83
C GLY A 37 31.84 -31.79 20.50
N GLY A 38 30.93 -32.22 21.38
CA GLY A 38 30.66 -33.49 22.05
C GLY A 38 30.00 -33.20 23.41
N GLY A 39 28.81 -33.77 23.66
CA GLY A 39 28.15 -33.98 24.96
C GLY A 39 27.47 -32.78 25.63
N ASP A 40 26.51 -32.91 26.55
CA ASP A 40 25.57 -33.97 26.93
C ASP A 40 24.62 -33.38 27.99
N GLY A 41 23.36 -33.84 28.04
CA GLY A 41 22.61 -34.07 29.27
C GLY A 41 21.79 -32.93 29.91
N GLY A 42 20.55 -33.26 30.32
CA GLY A 42 19.93 -32.67 31.52
C GLY A 42 18.44 -32.36 31.45
N SER A 43 17.63 -33.27 32.01
CA SER A 43 16.16 -33.24 32.09
C SER A 43 15.62 -32.47 33.31
N SER A 44 14.34 -32.06 33.23
CA SER A 44 13.26 -32.28 34.23
C SER A 44 12.56 -31.09 34.90
N GLY A 45 11.22 -31.20 34.95
CA GLY A 45 10.30 -30.66 35.98
C GLY A 45 9.89 -29.20 35.82
N GLY A 46 8.65 -28.77 36.02
CA GLY A 46 7.46 -29.34 36.65
C GLY A 46 6.43 -28.20 36.78
N GLY A 47 5.14 -28.54 36.80
CA GLY A 47 4.02 -27.60 36.62
C GLY A 47 3.75 -26.62 37.76
N GLY A 48 2.82 -25.69 37.49
CA GLY A 48 2.25 -24.75 38.44
C GLY A 48 1.03 -24.06 37.85
N ASN A 49 -0.14 -24.43 38.37
CA ASN A 49 -1.48 -24.01 37.97
C ASN A 49 -1.92 -22.75 38.76
N GLY A 50 -2.83 -21.95 38.18
CA GLY A 50 -3.58 -20.89 38.88
C GLY A 50 -3.38 -19.51 38.26
N GLY A 51 -4.39 -18.67 38.05
CA GLY A 51 -5.83 -18.74 38.31
C GLY A 51 -6.43 -17.49 37.66
N GLY A 52 -7.63 -17.62 37.11
CA GLY A 52 -8.27 -16.56 36.36
C GLY A 52 -8.61 -15.33 37.19
N SER A 53 -8.65 -14.19 36.51
CA SER A 53 -9.49 -13.07 36.86
C SER A 53 -10.07 -12.53 35.56
N GLY A 54 -11.36 -12.80 35.37
CA GLY A 54 -12.15 -12.32 34.23
C GLY A 54 -12.17 -10.80 34.20
N GLY A 55 -11.76 -10.24 33.07
CA GLY A 55 -11.94 -8.83 32.74
C GLY A 55 -12.90 -8.74 31.57
N GLY A 56 -14.07 -8.13 31.86
CA GLY A 56 -15.11 -7.65 30.95
C GLY A 56 -15.09 -8.13 29.50
N GLY A 57 -16.09 -8.94 29.13
CA GLY A 57 -16.52 -9.07 27.76
C GLY A 57 -16.97 -7.70 27.23
N GLY A 58 -16.02 -6.92 26.73
CA GLY A 58 -16.32 -5.85 25.79
C GLY A 58 -17.05 -6.50 24.61
N ALA A 59 -18.18 -5.91 24.21
CA ALA A 59 -18.84 -6.31 22.98
C ALA A 59 -17.77 -6.43 21.88
N PRO A 60 -17.77 -7.52 21.09
CA PRO A 60 -16.78 -7.66 20.02
C PRO A 60 -16.78 -6.37 19.21
N ALA A 61 -15.60 -5.81 18.98
CA ALA A 61 -15.46 -4.60 18.17
C ALA A 61 -16.28 -4.82 16.89
N GLN A 62 -17.23 -3.92 16.64
CA GLN A 62 -18.20 -4.12 15.57
C GLN A 62 -17.42 -4.22 14.25
N GLN A 63 -17.54 -5.37 13.60
CA GLN A 63 -16.78 -5.66 12.38
C GLN A 63 -17.10 -4.61 11.33
N VAL A 64 -16.07 -3.90 10.85
CA VAL A 64 -16.23 -2.92 9.76
C VAL A 64 -16.53 -3.67 8.48
N THR A 65 -17.72 -3.46 7.94
CA THR A 65 -18.15 -3.95 6.62
C THR A 65 -18.31 -2.78 5.65
N GLY A 66 -18.43 -3.06 4.36
CA GLY A 66 -18.62 -2.03 3.36
C GLY A 66 -19.15 -2.53 2.03
N GLN A 67 -19.12 -1.62 1.06
CA GLN A 67 -19.62 -1.83 -0.29
C GLN A 67 -18.78 -1.05 -1.30
N TYR A 68 -18.64 -1.62 -2.49
CA TYR A 68 -17.97 -1.04 -3.61
C TYR A 68 -18.98 -0.57 -4.66
N ALA A 69 -18.65 0.54 -5.29
CA ALA A 69 -19.30 1.05 -6.50
C ALA A 69 -18.25 1.17 -7.61
N MET A 70 -18.71 1.15 -8.85
CA MET A 70 -17.84 1.40 -10.00
C MET A 70 -18.54 2.28 -11.03
N GLN A 71 -17.76 3.00 -11.81
CA GLN A 71 -18.25 3.71 -12.99
C GLN A 71 -17.17 3.72 -14.09
N PRO A 72 -17.55 3.92 -15.36
CA PRO A 72 -16.59 4.12 -16.43
C PRO A 72 -15.65 5.28 -16.09
N ALA A 73 -14.34 5.07 -16.26
CA ALA A 73 -13.36 6.11 -15.94
C ALA A 73 -13.48 7.29 -16.90
N ALA A 74 -13.65 8.48 -16.32
CA ALA A 74 -13.64 9.74 -17.06
C ALA A 74 -12.23 10.37 -17.08
N SER A 75 -12.09 11.52 -17.74
CA SER A 75 -10.84 12.31 -17.76
C SER A 75 -11.08 13.77 -17.41
N GLY A 76 -10.00 14.47 -17.04
CA GLY A 76 -9.99 15.91 -16.82
C GLY A 76 -11.06 16.38 -15.84
N ALA A 77 -11.84 17.39 -16.23
CA ALA A 77 -12.90 17.95 -15.38
C ALA A 77 -14.03 16.93 -15.11
N ALA A 78 -14.35 16.05 -16.07
CA ALA A 78 -15.38 15.03 -15.89
C ALA A 78 -14.96 13.99 -14.83
N ALA A 79 -13.67 13.61 -14.80
CA ALA A 79 -13.15 12.75 -13.73
C ALA A 79 -13.28 13.41 -12.35
N LEU A 80 -12.91 14.69 -12.24
CA LEU A 80 -13.02 15.42 -10.98
C LEU A 80 -14.47 15.53 -10.50
N ALA A 81 -15.40 15.80 -11.42
CA ALA A 81 -16.83 15.84 -11.11
C ALA A 81 -17.33 14.48 -10.62
N ALA A 82 -16.91 13.39 -11.28
CA ALA A 82 -17.29 12.04 -10.93
C ALA A 82 -16.71 11.60 -9.57
N PHE A 83 -15.48 12.00 -9.24
CA PHE A 83 -14.89 11.80 -7.90
C PHE A 83 -15.66 12.53 -6.81
N ASN A 84 -16.03 13.79 -7.05
CA ASN A 84 -16.78 14.59 -6.09
C ASN A 84 -18.23 14.13 -5.93
N ASP A 85 -18.90 13.67 -6.99
CA ASP A 85 -20.23 13.07 -6.90
C ASP A 85 -20.23 11.83 -6.00
N GLN A 86 -19.30 10.88 -6.23
CA GLN A 86 -19.14 9.71 -5.37
C GLN A 86 -18.73 10.10 -3.93
N GLY A 87 -17.78 11.01 -3.79
CA GLY A 87 -17.33 11.52 -2.49
C GLY A 87 -18.45 12.15 -1.66
N SER A 88 -19.35 12.90 -2.29
CA SER A 88 -20.54 13.48 -1.63
C SER A 88 -21.55 12.44 -1.14
N ARG A 89 -21.47 11.21 -1.65
CA ARG A 89 -22.29 10.06 -1.23
C ARG A 89 -21.58 9.18 -0.21
N GLY A 90 -20.36 9.55 0.22
CA GLY A 90 -19.56 8.78 1.17
C GLY A 90 -18.75 7.64 0.53
N TYR A 91 -18.50 7.71 -0.78
CA TYR A 91 -17.68 6.74 -1.51
C TYR A 91 -16.29 7.30 -1.79
N ALA A 92 -15.26 6.65 -1.25
CA ALA A 92 -13.86 6.95 -1.48
C ALA A 92 -13.33 6.28 -2.75
N PHE A 93 -12.72 7.04 -3.65
CA PHE A 93 -12.00 6.48 -4.79
C PHE A 93 -10.84 5.58 -4.31
N ILE A 94 -10.68 4.39 -4.89
CA ILE A 94 -9.61 3.44 -4.54
C ILE A 94 -8.71 3.04 -5.72
N GLY A 95 -9.04 3.49 -6.92
CA GLY A 95 -8.21 3.31 -8.10
C GLY A 95 -8.99 3.07 -9.38
N THR A 96 -8.32 3.31 -10.50
CA THR A 96 -8.79 2.98 -11.84
C THR A 96 -8.16 1.67 -12.27
N GLN A 97 -8.96 0.73 -12.77
CA GLN A 97 -8.49 -0.57 -13.23
C GLN A 97 -8.91 -0.82 -14.67
N SER A 98 -8.03 -1.45 -15.46
CA SER A 98 -8.42 -1.94 -16.78
C SER A 98 -9.23 -3.21 -16.62
N THR A 99 -10.43 -3.25 -17.19
CA THR A 99 -11.32 -4.42 -17.12
C THR A 99 -11.61 -4.89 -18.54
N GLY A 100 -11.07 -6.06 -18.92
CA GLY A 100 -11.22 -6.65 -20.25
C GLY A 100 -10.24 -6.12 -21.30
N SER A 101 -10.48 -6.47 -22.57
CA SER A 101 -9.65 -6.09 -23.73
C SER A 101 -9.95 -4.69 -24.29
N GLY A 102 -10.75 -3.89 -23.59
CA GLY A 102 -11.11 -2.52 -23.98
C GLY A 102 -10.13 -1.46 -23.44
N SER A 103 -10.15 -0.27 -24.04
CA SER A 103 -9.26 0.86 -23.72
C SER A 103 -9.76 1.80 -22.63
N THR A 104 -10.98 1.62 -22.12
CA THR A 104 -11.56 2.46 -21.07
C THR A 104 -11.40 1.81 -19.71
N GLY A 105 -10.66 2.46 -18.80
CA GLY A 105 -10.57 2.01 -17.41
C GLY A 105 -11.91 2.11 -16.68
N THR A 106 -12.03 1.41 -15.57
CA THR A 106 -13.16 1.47 -14.63
C THR A 106 -12.66 2.05 -13.32
N ASP A 107 -13.30 3.11 -12.83
CA ASP A 107 -13.01 3.69 -11.53
C ASP A 107 -13.78 2.92 -10.45
N PHE A 108 -13.08 2.54 -9.39
CA PHE A 108 -13.66 1.85 -8.24
C PHE A 108 -13.69 2.77 -7.02
N TYR A 109 -14.77 2.67 -6.26
CA TYR A 109 -14.99 3.42 -5.03
C TYR A 109 -15.45 2.49 -3.92
N VAL A 110 -15.15 2.85 -2.68
CA VAL A 110 -15.53 2.10 -1.47
C VAL A 110 -16.28 2.99 -0.48
N SER A 111 -17.31 2.44 0.14
CA SER A 111 -17.93 2.99 1.34
C SER A 111 -17.87 1.93 2.43
N ASP A 112 -17.73 2.34 3.68
CA ASP A 112 -17.71 1.43 4.82
C ASP A 112 -18.49 1.96 6.01
N THR A 113 -18.75 1.06 6.96
CA THR A 113 -19.53 1.31 8.17
C THR A 113 -18.81 2.20 9.19
N ALA A 114 -17.47 2.20 9.21
CA ALA A 114 -16.68 3.08 10.07
C ALA A 114 -16.67 4.55 9.57
N HIS A 115 -16.93 4.76 8.27
CA HIS A 115 -16.90 6.05 7.60
C HIS A 115 -18.27 6.46 7.02
N SER A 116 -19.37 5.93 7.55
CA SER A 116 -20.74 6.19 7.04
C SER A 116 -21.12 7.69 7.05
N GLY A 117 -20.55 8.47 7.95
CA GLY A 117 -20.71 9.92 8.02
C GLY A 117 -19.81 10.71 7.07
N SER A 118 -18.73 10.14 6.55
CA SER A 118 -17.70 10.86 5.79
C SER A 118 -18.24 11.43 4.48
N ARG A 119 -17.74 12.61 4.10
CA ARG A 119 -18.05 13.26 2.81
C ARG A 119 -16.77 13.78 2.20
N LEU A 120 -16.46 13.31 1.00
CA LEU A 120 -15.14 13.52 0.42
C LEU A 120 -15.20 14.58 -0.69
N ALA A 121 -14.27 15.53 -0.62
CA ALA A 121 -14.00 16.49 -1.68
C ALA A 121 -12.63 16.19 -2.29
N TYR A 122 -12.57 16.18 -3.62
CA TYR A 122 -11.37 15.94 -4.40
C TYR A 122 -10.95 17.20 -5.14
N GLU A 123 -9.65 17.43 -5.22
CA GLU A 123 -9.04 18.47 -6.04
C GLU A 123 -7.95 17.87 -6.92
N PHE A 124 -7.79 18.46 -8.11
CA PHE A 124 -6.62 18.23 -8.92
C PHE A 124 -5.69 19.43 -8.84
N VAL A 125 -4.42 19.16 -8.57
CA VAL A 125 -3.36 20.17 -8.53
C VAL A 125 -2.33 19.86 -9.62
N ALA A 126 -1.76 20.88 -10.26
CA ALA A 126 -0.65 20.66 -11.18
C ALA A 126 0.54 20.05 -10.43
N GLN A 127 1.25 19.10 -11.02
CA GLN A 127 2.46 18.58 -10.39
C GLN A 127 3.61 19.59 -10.54
N ALA A 128 4.26 19.94 -9.43
CA ALA A 128 5.47 20.76 -9.45
C ALA A 128 6.65 20.05 -10.14
N SER A 129 7.57 20.84 -10.70
CA SER A 129 8.74 20.35 -11.45
C SER A 129 10.00 20.09 -10.61
N SER A 130 9.92 20.22 -9.29
CA SER A 130 10.99 19.83 -8.36
C SER A 130 10.41 19.27 -7.06
N GLY A 131 11.21 18.52 -6.31
CA GLY A 131 10.80 17.91 -5.05
C GLY A 131 10.43 18.93 -3.98
N ASP A 132 11.20 20.02 -3.84
CA ASP A 132 10.91 21.07 -2.85
C ASP A 132 9.64 21.85 -3.19
N ALA A 133 9.44 22.17 -4.47
CA ALA A 133 8.22 22.82 -4.91
C ALA A 133 7.00 21.91 -4.73
N LEU A 134 7.14 20.60 -4.96
CA LEU A 134 6.09 19.62 -4.71
C LEU A 134 5.72 19.57 -3.23
N VAL A 135 6.71 19.48 -2.34
CA VAL A 135 6.48 19.44 -0.88
C VAL A 135 5.82 20.73 -0.40
N ALA A 136 6.29 21.90 -0.86
CA ALA A 136 5.66 23.18 -0.53
C ALA A 136 4.20 23.24 -0.99
N GLN A 137 3.92 22.78 -2.21
CA GLN A 137 2.57 22.71 -2.75
C GLN A 137 1.66 21.75 -1.97
N LEU A 138 2.15 20.56 -1.62
CA LEU A 138 1.38 19.61 -0.80
C LEU A 138 1.14 20.13 0.61
N ASN A 139 2.09 20.85 1.21
CA ASN A 139 1.89 21.51 2.51
C ASN A 139 0.82 22.62 2.44
N GLN A 140 0.74 23.39 1.35
CA GLN A 140 -0.35 24.35 1.15
C GLN A 140 -1.72 23.65 1.05
N GLN A 141 -1.78 22.50 0.38
CA GLN A 141 -2.99 21.67 0.32
C GLN A 141 -3.33 21.05 1.68
N GLY A 142 -2.34 20.55 2.38
CA GLY A 142 -2.47 19.94 3.70
C GLY A 142 -2.97 20.93 4.76
N ALA A 143 -2.54 22.20 4.70
CA ALA A 143 -3.07 23.27 5.56
C ALA A 143 -4.58 23.53 5.32
N ARG A 144 -5.08 23.25 4.11
CA ARG A 144 -6.51 23.30 3.75
C ARG A 144 -7.28 22.01 4.08
N GLY A 145 -6.60 21.01 4.63
CA GLY A 145 -7.12 19.70 4.99
C GLY A 145 -7.14 18.67 3.86
N PHE A 146 -6.41 18.91 2.77
CA PHE A 146 -6.30 17.96 1.68
C PHE A 146 -5.09 17.03 1.85
N ALA A 147 -5.36 15.72 1.95
CA ALA A 147 -4.37 14.66 1.86
C ALA A 147 -3.99 14.38 0.40
N PHE A 148 -2.72 14.11 0.13
CA PHE A 148 -2.27 13.60 -1.15
C PHE A 148 -2.77 12.17 -1.32
N LYS A 149 -3.43 11.90 -2.45
CA LYS A 149 -4.01 10.60 -2.74
C LYS A 149 -3.15 9.80 -3.71
N ALA A 150 -2.95 10.34 -4.91
CA ALA A 150 -2.24 9.65 -5.98
C ALA A 150 -1.83 10.62 -7.10
N PRO A 151 -0.80 10.27 -7.89
CA PRO A 151 -0.63 10.88 -9.21
C PRO A 151 -1.78 10.45 -10.13
N TYR A 152 -2.31 11.41 -10.88
CA TYR A 152 -3.38 11.22 -11.84
C TYR A 152 -2.90 11.66 -13.23
N LEU A 153 -2.93 10.73 -14.20
CA LEU A 153 -2.55 11.05 -15.56
C LEU A 153 -3.76 11.64 -16.30
N SER A 154 -3.72 12.94 -16.59
CA SER A 154 -4.72 13.54 -17.49
C SER A 154 -4.33 13.30 -18.95
N ASP A 155 -5.35 13.21 -19.81
CA ASP A 155 -5.20 12.99 -21.25
C ASP A 155 -4.58 14.18 -22.00
N ALA A 156 -4.65 15.39 -21.46
CA ALA A 156 -4.23 16.61 -22.15
C ALA A 156 -3.13 17.44 -21.45
N SER A 157 -2.77 17.17 -20.18
CA SER A 157 -1.96 18.10 -19.37
C SER A 157 -0.83 17.46 -18.57
N GLY A 158 -0.48 16.21 -18.88
CA GLY A 158 0.54 15.47 -18.12
C GLY A 158 0.03 14.97 -16.76
N ILE A 159 0.94 14.79 -15.81
CA ILE A 159 0.61 14.27 -14.48
C ILE A 159 0.07 15.41 -13.60
N ARG A 160 -1.08 15.18 -12.99
CA ARG A 160 -1.67 16.01 -11.93
C ARG A 160 -1.62 15.26 -10.61
N LEU A 161 -1.69 15.97 -9.50
CA LEU A 161 -1.85 15.38 -8.18
C LEU A 161 -3.34 15.33 -7.86
N LEU A 162 -3.86 14.16 -7.51
CA LEU A 162 -5.17 14.03 -6.90
C LEU A 162 -5.01 14.19 -5.39
N THR A 163 -5.73 15.14 -4.81
CA THR A 163 -5.82 15.33 -3.37
C THR A 163 -7.26 15.13 -2.91
N VAL A 164 -7.43 14.76 -1.64
CA VAL A 164 -8.74 14.42 -1.05
C VAL A 164 -8.86 15.00 0.36
N ARG A 165 -10.03 15.50 0.71
CA ARG A 165 -10.38 15.96 2.05
C ARG A 165 -11.69 15.31 2.48
N ASP A 166 -11.77 14.87 3.74
CA ASP A 166 -13.06 14.62 4.38
C ASP A 166 -13.61 15.95 4.91
N THR A 167 -14.70 16.43 4.32
CA THR A 167 -15.34 17.70 4.67
C THR A 167 -16.07 17.64 6.01
N THR A 168 -16.26 16.44 6.56
CA THR A 168 -16.85 16.23 7.89
C THR A 168 -15.80 16.22 9.01
N ARG A 169 -14.52 16.30 8.65
CA ARG A 169 -13.40 16.31 9.59
C ARG A 169 -12.59 17.59 9.46
N SER A 170 -11.87 17.91 10.54
CA SER A 170 -10.95 19.02 10.61
C SER A 170 -9.54 18.51 10.88
N VAL A 171 -8.93 17.94 9.85
CA VAL A 171 -7.55 17.43 9.89
C VAL A 171 -6.70 18.22 8.92
N THR A 172 -5.46 18.49 9.32
CA THR A 172 -4.44 19.09 8.45
C THR A 172 -3.33 18.10 8.18
N TYR A 173 -2.59 18.30 7.09
CA TYR A 173 -1.49 17.44 6.67
C TYR A 173 -0.21 18.24 6.47
N SER A 174 0.92 17.63 6.82
CA SER A 174 2.27 18.11 6.55
C SER A 174 3.05 17.05 5.78
N TYR A 175 3.97 17.48 4.92
CA TYR A 175 4.73 16.62 4.02
C TYR A 175 6.22 16.88 4.11
N GLU A 176 6.99 15.80 4.04
CA GLU A 176 8.45 15.83 3.98
C GLU A 176 8.93 14.85 2.89
N ARG A 177 10.15 15.11 2.39
CA ARG A 177 10.83 14.23 1.43
C ARG A 177 12.16 13.77 2.00
N LEU A 178 12.51 12.51 1.73
CA LEU A 178 13.80 11.91 2.10
C LEU A 178 14.35 11.08 0.92
N PRO A 179 15.61 10.63 0.98
CA PRO A 179 16.18 9.78 -0.06
C PRO A 179 15.25 8.63 -0.47
N ILE A 180 15.21 8.38 -1.78
CA ILE A 180 14.39 7.32 -2.37
C ILE A 180 14.92 5.94 -1.96
N SER A 181 14.03 4.96 -1.85
CA SER A 181 14.41 3.59 -1.44
C SER A 181 15.50 3.00 -2.34
N GLY A 182 15.48 3.30 -3.65
CA GLY A 182 16.45 2.82 -4.63
C GLY A 182 17.90 3.30 -4.40
N SER A 183 18.13 4.30 -3.55
CA SER A 183 19.47 4.74 -3.15
C SER A 183 19.90 4.19 -1.79
N LEU A 184 19.09 3.34 -1.15
CA LEU A 184 19.30 2.85 0.21
C LEU A 184 19.37 1.32 0.24
N GLY A 185 20.30 0.77 1.03
CA GLY A 185 20.25 -0.62 1.44
C GLY A 185 19.05 -0.89 2.37
N SER A 186 18.72 -2.16 2.60
CA SER A 186 17.52 -2.55 3.37
C SER A 186 17.49 -1.95 4.78
N ASP A 187 18.59 -2.07 5.52
CA ASP A 187 18.69 -1.55 6.89
C ASP A 187 18.57 -0.03 6.94
N ALA A 188 19.20 0.67 5.99
CA ALA A 188 19.14 2.13 5.89
C ALA A 188 17.71 2.60 5.55
N PHE A 189 17.03 1.89 4.65
CA PHE A 189 15.64 2.19 4.33
C PHE A 189 14.72 1.94 5.53
N GLN A 190 14.89 0.83 6.25
CA GLN A 190 14.13 0.56 7.47
C GLN A 190 14.38 1.61 8.56
N ALA A 191 15.63 2.03 8.74
CA ALA A 191 15.98 3.08 9.70
C ALA A 191 15.31 4.41 9.34
N GLN A 192 15.33 4.80 8.06
CA GLN A 192 14.65 6.00 7.57
C GLN A 192 13.14 5.94 7.85
N LEU A 193 12.49 4.83 7.50
CA LEU A 193 11.06 4.64 7.73
C LEU A 193 10.68 4.75 9.21
N ASN A 194 11.46 4.12 10.09
CA ASN A 194 11.18 4.15 11.53
C ASN A 194 11.50 5.50 12.18
N ALA A 195 12.51 6.23 11.71
CA ALA A 195 12.78 7.59 12.17
C ALA A 195 11.60 8.54 11.85
N GLU A 196 11.07 8.47 10.64
CA GLU A 196 9.89 9.26 10.24
C GLU A 196 8.62 8.78 10.94
N GLY A 197 8.42 7.47 11.03
CA GLY A 197 7.27 6.87 11.70
C GLY A 197 7.18 7.27 13.17
N ALA A 198 8.31 7.35 13.88
CA ALA A 198 8.37 7.83 15.26
C ALA A 198 7.99 9.32 15.40
N ARG A 199 8.25 10.13 14.36
CA ARG A 199 7.84 11.55 14.29
C ARG A 199 6.36 11.73 13.88
N GLY A 200 5.67 10.63 13.54
CA GLY A 200 4.29 10.63 13.04
C GLY A 200 4.16 10.80 11.53
N TYR A 201 5.27 10.74 10.79
CA TYR A 201 5.28 10.78 9.35
C TYR A 201 5.09 9.38 8.77
N ARG A 202 3.98 9.19 8.07
CA ARG A 202 3.63 7.96 7.36
C ARG A 202 4.25 7.95 5.97
N LEU A 203 4.85 6.85 5.56
CA LEU A 203 5.32 6.67 4.19
C LEU A 203 4.13 6.77 3.22
N VAL A 204 4.17 7.72 2.29
CA VAL A 204 3.26 7.76 1.13
C VAL A 204 3.78 6.80 0.05
N GLY A 205 5.07 6.92 -0.28
CA GLY A 205 5.74 6.06 -1.26
C GLY A 205 6.82 6.81 -2.05
N PRO A 206 7.51 6.13 -2.98
CA PRO A 206 8.45 6.78 -3.89
C PRO A 206 7.67 7.72 -4.84
N PHE A 207 8.22 8.90 -5.08
CA PHE A 207 7.64 9.91 -5.93
C PHE A 207 8.71 10.61 -6.77
N GLY A 208 8.32 11.06 -7.96
CA GLY A 208 9.18 11.80 -8.88
C GLY A 208 8.59 13.18 -9.19
N ALA A 209 9.42 14.22 -9.15
CA ALA A 209 9.06 15.59 -9.51
C ALA A 209 10.19 16.23 -10.32
N GLY A 210 9.98 16.36 -11.64
CA GLY A 210 11.05 16.74 -12.57
C GLY A 210 12.24 15.78 -12.49
N PRO A 211 13.48 16.27 -12.26
CA PRO A 211 14.65 15.40 -12.13
C PRO A 211 14.74 14.71 -10.75
N ASP A 212 13.96 15.13 -9.76
CA ASP A 212 14.06 14.63 -8.40
C ASP A 212 13.27 13.34 -8.23
N SER A 213 13.85 12.40 -7.47
CA SER A 213 13.21 11.17 -7.03
C SER A 213 13.46 10.99 -5.53
N PHE A 214 12.40 10.76 -4.76
CA PHE A 214 12.45 10.73 -3.30
C PHE A 214 11.35 9.85 -2.72
N ASN A 215 11.46 9.49 -1.45
CA ASN A 215 10.32 8.98 -0.69
C ASN A 215 9.54 10.17 -0.12
N LEU A 216 8.24 10.19 -0.37
CA LEU A 216 7.31 11.17 0.19
C LEU A 216 6.72 10.63 1.49
N TYR A 217 6.65 11.48 2.51
CA TYR A 217 6.03 11.20 3.79
C TYR A 217 4.93 12.21 4.08
N ALA A 218 3.88 11.78 4.76
CA ALA A 218 2.77 12.62 5.18
C ALA A 218 2.48 12.42 6.67
N LYS A 219 2.28 13.52 7.38
CA LYS A 219 1.84 13.53 8.77
C LYS A 219 0.50 14.23 8.84
N ASP A 220 -0.50 13.59 9.43
CA ASP A 220 -1.75 14.24 9.77
C ASP A 220 -1.64 14.96 11.13
N SER A 221 -2.65 15.74 11.49
CA SER A 221 -2.67 16.46 12.77
C SER A 221 -2.94 15.55 13.99
N SER A 222 -2.99 14.22 13.82
CA SER A 222 -3.13 13.28 14.93
C SER A 222 -1.79 12.98 15.61
N ALA A 223 -1.85 12.26 16.73
CA ALA A 223 -0.67 11.76 17.44
C ALA A 223 -0.23 10.36 16.97
N THR A 224 -0.72 9.89 15.82
CA THR A 224 -0.44 8.53 15.32
C THR A 224 1.03 8.40 14.92
N THR A 225 1.67 7.33 15.39
CA THR A 225 3.04 6.95 15.01
C THR A 225 3.04 5.65 14.23
N TYR A 226 4.14 5.38 13.53
CA TYR A 226 4.27 4.22 12.64
C TYR A 226 5.57 3.48 12.89
N ALA A 227 5.52 2.15 12.84
CA ALA A 227 6.68 1.27 12.91
C ALA A 227 6.73 0.36 11.68
N TYR A 228 7.88 0.27 11.04
CA TYR A 228 8.07 -0.40 9.76
C TYR A 228 8.96 -1.63 9.89
N THR A 229 8.61 -2.65 9.12
CA THR A 229 9.44 -3.83 8.88
C THR A 229 9.70 -3.94 7.39
N VAL A 230 10.98 -4.00 7.03
CA VAL A 230 11.46 -4.17 5.66
C VAL A 230 12.04 -5.58 5.57
N ILE A 231 11.45 -6.41 4.71
CA ILE A 231 11.88 -7.79 4.53
C ILE A 231 12.55 -7.90 3.16
N PRO A 232 13.89 -8.04 3.09
CA PRO A 232 14.57 -8.30 1.83
C PRO A 232 13.98 -9.51 1.13
N ILE A 233 13.90 -9.43 -0.20
CA ILE A 233 13.47 -10.55 -1.02
C ILE A 233 14.53 -10.88 -2.06
N SER A 234 14.85 -12.17 -2.21
CA SER A 234 15.80 -12.66 -3.19
C SER A 234 15.08 -13.00 -4.51
N GLY A 235 15.67 -12.63 -5.64
CA GLY A 235 15.10 -12.86 -6.99
C GLY A 235 14.24 -11.70 -7.51
N SER A 236 13.85 -11.78 -8.79
CA SER A 236 12.99 -10.78 -9.42
C SER A 236 11.55 -10.91 -8.95
N GLY A 237 11.20 -10.23 -7.86
CA GLY A 237 9.82 -10.11 -7.35
C GLY A 237 9.60 -10.73 -5.97
N GLY A 238 10.48 -11.64 -5.53
CA GLY A 238 10.55 -12.07 -4.14
C GLY A 238 9.36 -12.86 -3.62
N MET A 239 8.55 -13.37 -4.53
CA MET A 239 7.37 -14.16 -4.25
C MET A 239 7.46 -15.43 -5.06
N ALA A 240 8.25 -16.39 -4.57
CA ALA A 240 8.46 -17.67 -5.24
C ALA A 240 7.15 -18.40 -5.60
N SER A 241 6.06 -18.14 -4.84
CA SER A 241 4.68 -18.57 -5.12
C SER A 241 3.66 -17.75 -4.32
N GLY A 242 2.38 -17.87 -4.67
CA GLY A 242 1.27 -17.33 -3.85
C GLY A 242 1.23 -17.86 -2.41
N ASP A 243 1.70 -19.08 -2.15
CA ASP A 243 1.71 -19.65 -0.80
C ASP A 243 2.79 -19.01 0.08
N ALA A 244 3.97 -18.74 -0.48
CA ALA A 244 5.03 -18.03 0.24
C ALA A 244 4.59 -16.60 0.61
N LEU A 245 3.89 -15.91 -0.31
CA LEU A 245 3.28 -14.62 -0.01
C LEU A 245 2.23 -14.75 1.11
N ARG A 246 1.32 -15.71 1.01
CA ARG A 246 0.26 -15.92 2.01
C ARG A 246 0.83 -16.18 3.39
N GLN A 247 1.85 -17.03 3.50
CA GLN A 247 2.53 -17.30 4.78
C GLN A 247 3.07 -16.00 5.40
N ARG A 248 3.78 -15.20 4.61
CA ARG A 248 4.36 -13.94 5.10
C ARG A 248 3.29 -12.92 5.50
N LEU A 249 2.22 -12.78 4.70
CA LEU A 249 1.09 -11.93 5.04
C LEU A 249 0.48 -12.35 6.39
N ASN A 250 0.33 -13.65 6.64
CA ASN A 250 -0.19 -14.16 7.90
C ASN A 250 0.76 -13.87 9.08
N GLU A 251 2.07 -14.08 8.91
CA GLU A 251 3.08 -13.80 9.94
C GLU A 251 3.13 -12.32 10.35
N GLN A 252 3.05 -11.41 9.36
CA GLN A 252 3.07 -9.97 9.60
C GLN A 252 1.70 -9.45 10.07
N GLY A 253 0.62 -10.00 9.51
CA GLY A 253 -0.76 -9.71 9.88
C GLY A 253 -1.06 -10.06 11.34
N ALA A 254 -0.56 -11.21 11.83
CA ALA A 254 -0.68 -11.61 13.23
C ALA A 254 -0.07 -10.58 14.20
N GLN A 255 0.89 -9.78 13.74
CA GLN A 255 1.52 -8.70 14.52
C GLN A 255 0.83 -7.34 14.36
N GLY A 256 -0.26 -7.27 13.58
CA GLY A 256 -0.96 -6.04 13.24
C GLY A 256 -0.20 -5.19 12.23
N ARG A 257 0.53 -5.79 11.28
CA ARG A 257 1.31 -5.04 10.29
C ARG A 257 0.63 -5.05 8.93
N PHE A 258 0.35 -3.86 8.41
CA PHE A 258 -0.26 -3.63 7.11
C PHE A 258 0.76 -3.70 5.97
N TYR A 259 0.51 -4.52 4.95
CA TYR A 259 1.34 -4.63 3.75
C TYR A 259 1.26 -3.37 2.87
N LEU A 260 2.41 -2.74 2.60
CA LEU A 260 2.52 -1.54 1.76
C LEU A 260 2.95 -1.82 0.32
N GLY A 261 3.45 -3.04 0.03
CA GLY A 261 3.96 -3.39 -1.29
C GLY A 261 5.45 -3.73 -1.30
N THR A 262 5.96 -3.93 -2.51
CA THR A 262 7.37 -4.19 -2.81
C THR A 262 8.06 -2.90 -3.25
N PHE A 263 9.25 -2.67 -2.72
CA PHE A 263 10.07 -1.49 -3.00
C PHE A 263 11.41 -1.93 -3.60
N VAL A 264 11.87 -1.20 -4.62
CA VAL A 264 13.22 -1.33 -5.16
C VAL A 264 14.19 -0.60 -4.23
N LEU A 265 15.29 -1.28 -3.92
CA LEU A 265 16.38 -0.84 -3.06
C LEU A 265 17.67 -0.62 -3.86
N GLN A 266 18.71 -0.15 -3.18
CA GLN A 266 20.05 -0.02 -3.75
C GLN A 266 20.52 -1.32 -4.41
N GLY A 267 21.14 -1.19 -5.59
CA GLY A 267 21.67 -2.34 -6.33
C GLY A 267 20.61 -3.22 -6.98
N GLN A 268 19.40 -2.70 -7.25
CA GLN A 268 18.26 -3.45 -7.79
C GLN A 268 17.75 -4.58 -6.87
N ALA A 269 18.17 -4.57 -5.61
CA ALA A 269 17.54 -5.41 -4.60
C ALA A 269 16.08 -5.01 -4.41
N SER A 270 15.25 -5.90 -3.88
CA SER A 270 13.86 -5.61 -3.57
C SER A 270 13.55 -5.97 -2.11
N ALA A 271 12.56 -5.32 -1.54
CA ALA A 271 12.04 -5.69 -0.23
C ALA A 271 10.54 -5.45 -0.13
N GLN A 272 9.88 -6.25 0.69
CA GLN A 272 8.49 -6.03 1.07
C GLN A 272 8.44 -5.17 2.31
N VAL A 273 7.52 -4.20 2.32
CA VAL A 273 7.38 -3.24 3.43
C VAL A 273 6.05 -3.45 4.13
N PHE A 274 6.12 -3.54 5.45
CA PHE A 274 4.97 -3.66 6.33
C PHE A 274 4.98 -2.53 7.36
N GLU A 275 3.80 -2.00 7.70
CA GLU A 275 3.61 -0.86 8.60
C GLU A 275 2.70 -1.23 9.76
N LYS A 276 3.08 -0.89 10.98
CA LYS A 276 2.20 -0.92 12.15
C LYS A 276 1.90 0.50 12.60
N SER A 277 0.64 0.90 12.50
CA SER A 277 0.15 2.14 13.10
C SER A 277 -0.02 1.98 14.62
N SER A 278 0.24 3.02 15.39
CA SER A 278 -0.08 3.05 16.83
C SER A 278 -1.59 2.99 17.09
N ALA A 279 -2.43 3.28 16.09
CA ALA A 279 -3.88 3.10 16.14
C ALA A 279 -4.32 1.66 15.80
N GLN A 280 -3.40 0.79 15.36
CA GLN A 280 -3.73 -0.60 15.05
C GLN A 280 -3.92 -1.42 16.33
N ASN A 281 -5.13 -1.94 16.51
CA ASN A 281 -5.49 -2.82 17.61
C ASN A 281 -5.61 -4.26 17.10
N GLY A 282 -4.73 -5.14 17.59
CA GLY A 282 -4.76 -6.56 17.25
C GLY A 282 -4.30 -6.90 15.83
N PRO A 283 -4.52 -8.16 15.40
CA PRO A 283 -4.05 -8.67 14.12
C PRO A 283 -4.84 -8.12 12.93
N ILE A 284 -4.19 -8.11 11.77
CA ILE A 284 -4.77 -7.86 10.46
C ILE A 284 -4.86 -9.21 9.75
N ASP A 285 -6.06 -9.59 9.32
CA ASP A 285 -6.23 -10.80 8.52
C ASP A 285 -6.17 -10.46 7.04
N TYR A 286 -5.46 -11.28 6.28
CA TYR A 286 -5.31 -11.16 4.85
C TYR A 286 -6.04 -12.27 4.12
N ASP A 287 -6.66 -11.91 3.00
CA ASP A 287 -7.14 -12.86 2.00
C ASP A 287 -6.33 -12.67 0.72
N LEU A 288 -5.88 -13.79 0.15
CA LEU A 288 -5.11 -13.82 -1.08
C LEU A 288 -5.75 -14.79 -2.06
N ALA A 289 -6.53 -14.24 -2.98
CA ALA A 289 -7.32 -14.97 -3.96
C ALA A 289 -6.71 -14.85 -5.36
N ALA A 290 -6.64 -15.95 -6.12
CA ALA A 290 -6.17 -15.93 -7.50
C ALA A 290 -7.12 -15.10 -8.38
N VAL A 291 -6.56 -14.27 -9.25
CA VAL A 291 -7.34 -13.44 -10.17
C VAL A 291 -7.63 -14.21 -11.45
N SER A 292 -8.91 -14.24 -11.83
CA SER A 292 -9.27 -14.56 -13.21
C SER A 292 -9.07 -13.33 -14.09
N LEU A 293 -8.06 -13.35 -14.97
CA LEU A 293 -7.79 -12.28 -15.93
C LEU A 293 -8.93 -12.10 -16.97
N GLN A 294 -9.87 -13.04 -17.02
CA GLN A 294 -11.05 -12.99 -17.89
C GLN A 294 -12.28 -12.41 -17.18
N ALA A 295 -12.18 -12.07 -15.89
CA ALA A 295 -13.30 -11.48 -15.16
C ALA A 295 -13.67 -10.10 -15.71
N SER A 296 -14.95 -9.90 -15.99
CA SER A 296 -15.52 -8.59 -16.30
C SER A 296 -15.47 -7.65 -15.09
N ALA A 297 -15.61 -6.34 -15.33
CA ALA A 297 -15.70 -5.34 -14.27
C ALA A 297 -16.79 -5.67 -13.25
N SER A 298 -17.97 -6.11 -13.72
CA SER A 298 -19.11 -6.46 -12.88
C SER A 298 -18.84 -7.70 -12.03
N GLN A 299 -18.14 -8.71 -12.57
CA GLN A 299 -17.73 -9.88 -11.78
C GLN A 299 -16.72 -9.50 -10.70
N LYS A 300 -15.76 -8.62 -11.02
CA LYS A 300 -14.81 -8.10 -10.03
C LYS A 300 -15.51 -7.30 -8.94
N LEU A 301 -16.44 -6.42 -9.32
CA LEU A 301 -17.26 -5.66 -8.37
C LEU A 301 -18.06 -6.57 -7.45
N ALA A 302 -18.69 -7.62 -7.98
CA ALA A 302 -19.45 -8.59 -7.18
C ALA A 302 -18.55 -9.32 -6.18
N ALA A 303 -17.36 -9.77 -6.59
CA ALA A 303 -16.40 -10.41 -5.71
C ALA A 303 -15.91 -9.47 -4.60
N MET A 304 -15.59 -8.21 -4.95
CA MET A 304 -15.19 -7.18 -3.98
C MET A 304 -16.30 -6.90 -2.97
N ASN A 305 -17.56 -6.81 -3.41
CA ASN A 305 -18.71 -6.61 -2.53
C ASN A 305 -18.97 -7.80 -1.60
N GLN A 306 -18.81 -9.04 -2.10
CA GLN A 306 -18.93 -10.24 -1.27
C GLN A 306 -17.89 -10.27 -0.14
N LEU A 307 -16.66 -9.84 -0.42
CA LEU A 307 -15.60 -9.75 0.60
C LEU A 307 -15.83 -8.57 1.55
N ALA A 308 -16.25 -7.40 1.05
CA ALA A 308 -16.51 -6.21 1.88
C ALA A 308 -17.66 -6.43 2.87
N ALA A 309 -18.67 -7.21 2.49
CA ALA A 309 -19.74 -7.64 3.39
C ALA A 309 -19.23 -8.49 4.56
N GLN A 310 -18.05 -9.11 4.40
CA GLN A 310 -17.32 -9.86 5.43
C GLN A 310 -16.16 -9.04 6.03
N GLY A 311 -16.12 -7.72 5.76
CA GLY A 311 -15.10 -6.80 6.24
C GLY A 311 -13.72 -6.93 5.59
N LEU A 312 -13.57 -7.74 4.55
CA LEU A 312 -12.35 -7.84 3.74
C LEU A 312 -12.38 -6.80 2.62
N PHE A 313 -11.48 -5.84 2.68
CA PHE A 313 -11.38 -4.76 1.71
C PHE A 313 -10.18 -4.94 0.80
N PHE A 314 -10.37 -4.63 -0.47
CA PHE A 314 -9.34 -4.64 -1.50
C PHE A 314 -8.14 -3.76 -1.11
N VAL A 315 -6.94 -4.33 -1.18
CA VAL A 315 -5.67 -3.64 -0.98
C VAL A 315 -4.98 -3.42 -2.33
N SER A 316 -4.73 -4.48 -3.08
CA SER A 316 -4.02 -4.43 -4.36
C SER A 316 -4.17 -5.72 -5.15
N ASP A 317 -3.91 -5.66 -6.46
CA ASP A 317 -3.59 -6.84 -7.25
C ASP A 317 -2.06 -7.00 -7.31
N LEU A 318 -1.59 -8.21 -7.05
CA LEU A 318 -0.17 -8.55 -6.91
C LEU A 318 0.21 -9.61 -7.94
N THR A 319 1.30 -9.38 -8.65
CA THR A 319 1.93 -10.40 -9.49
C THR A 319 3.05 -11.08 -8.71
N THR A 320 3.07 -12.41 -8.71
CA THR A 320 4.11 -13.22 -8.07
C THR A 320 5.11 -13.75 -9.12
N ASP A 321 6.23 -14.32 -8.67
CA ASP A 321 7.33 -14.75 -9.54
C ASP A 321 6.90 -15.93 -10.43
N ASP A 322 5.87 -16.68 -10.02
CA ASP A 322 5.22 -17.74 -10.82
C ASP A 322 4.33 -17.19 -11.96
N ARG A 323 4.28 -15.85 -12.13
CA ARG A 323 3.46 -15.09 -13.08
C ARG A 323 1.95 -15.16 -12.85
N SER A 324 1.51 -15.67 -11.71
CA SER A 324 0.13 -15.59 -11.29
C SER A 324 -0.18 -14.22 -10.69
N VAL A 325 -1.42 -13.78 -10.88
CA VAL A 325 -1.95 -12.55 -10.31
C VAL A 325 -2.92 -12.90 -9.20
N TYR A 326 -2.79 -12.22 -8.07
CA TYR A 326 -3.62 -12.40 -6.89
C TYR A 326 -4.25 -11.08 -6.47
N THR A 327 -5.50 -11.11 -6.01
CA THR A 327 -6.11 -9.99 -5.30
C THR A 327 -5.83 -10.17 -3.82
N LEU A 328 -5.18 -9.16 -3.23
CA LEU A 328 -4.99 -9.04 -1.79
C LEU A 328 -6.14 -8.22 -1.20
N SER A 329 -6.80 -8.78 -0.20
CA SER A 329 -7.76 -8.07 0.65
C SER A 329 -7.33 -8.15 2.11
N ALA A 330 -7.74 -7.17 2.92
CA ALA A 330 -7.42 -7.12 4.34
C ALA A 330 -8.64 -6.70 5.17
N ARG A 331 -8.70 -7.20 6.41
CA ARG A 331 -9.68 -6.78 7.42
C ARG A 331 -8.99 -6.41 8.73
N ASN A 332 -9.71 -5.67 9.57
CA ASN A 332 -9.23 -5.17 10.88
C ASN A 332 -8.05 -4.17 10.81
N ALA A 333 -7.70 -3.68 9.63
CA ALA A 333 -6.70 -2.61 9.50
C ALA A 333 -7.27 -1.27 9.97
N ALA A 334 -6.56 -0.57 10.85
CA ALA A 334 -6.97 0.73 11.38
C ALA A 334 -7.07 1.83 10.30
N SER A 335 -6.37 1.67 9.18
CA SER A 335 -6.45 2.58 8.04
C SER A 335 -6.24 1.79 6.75
N LEU A 336 -7.31 1.68 5.96
CA LEU A 336 -7.26 1.08 4.64
C LEU A 336 -6.58 2.03 3.65
N ARG A 337 -5.54 1.52 2.98
CA ARG A 337 -4.85 2.21 1.90
C ARG A 337 -4.53 1.24 0.78
N SER A 338 -4.64 1.74 -0.44
CA SER A 338 -4.15 1.07 -1.62
C SER A 338 -2.70 1.51 -1.87
N PRO A 339 -1.75 0.59 -2.10
CA PRO A 339 -0.42 0.94 -2.59
C PRO A 339 -0.45 1.75 -3.90
N LEU A 340 -1.54 1.65 -4.67
CA LEU A 340 -1.71 2.29 -5.98
C LEU A 340 -2.44 3.63 -5.92
N ALA A 341 -3.31 3.82 -4.93
CA ALA A 341 -4.22 4.98 -4.84
C ALA A 341 -4.19 5.72 -3.49
N GLY A 342 -3.18 5.40 -2.66
CA GLY A 342 -2.98 6.01 -1.35
C GLY A 342 -4.12 5.73 -0.37
N ILE A 343 -4.37 6.68 0.52
CA ILE A 343 -5.41 6.59 1.56
C ILE A 343 -6.81 6.58 0.95
N ALA A 344 -7.71 5.71 1.45
CA ALA A 344 -9.11 5.71 1.05
C ALA A 344 -9.87 6.86 1.73
N PHE A 345 -9.98 6.79 3.06
CA PHE A 345 -10.60 7.80 3.91
C PHE A 345 -9.52 8.60 4.65
N PRO A 346 -9.40 9.91 4.41
CA PRO A 346 -8.50 10.76 5.17
C PRO A 346 -8.87 10.72 6.66
N ASN A 347 -7.90 10.37 7.50
CA ASN A 347 -8.08 10.34 8.95
C ASN A 347 -8.34 11.74 9.47
#